data_AF-A0A8U0I290-F1
#
_entry.id   AF-A0A8U0I290-F1
#
_cell.length_a   1.000
_cell.length_b   1.000
_cell.length_c   1.000
_cell.angle_alpha   90.00
_cell.angle_beta   90.00
_cell.angle_gamma   90.00
#
_symmetry.space_group_name_H-M   'P 1'
#
loop_
_entity.id
_entity.type
_entity.pdbx_description
1 polymer ?
#
loop_
_entity_poly.entity_id
_entity_poly.type
_entity_poly.pdbx_seq_one_letter_code
_entity_poly.pdbx_strand_id
1 'polypeptide(L)'
;MTELPETGVPGALSEADKTCLALAERHSDVLVTNDKKLVETAKERDVATKWGTRFVIETFEQCGISQTAFDAGVEAYRDDVYLPDVVAEKLMQAEKP
;
A
#
# COMPACT_ATOMS: atom_id res chain seq x y z
N MET A 1 33.66 1.68 -12.85
CA MET A 1 32.63 2.36 -13.66
C MET A 1 31.32 1.68 -13.32
N THR A 2 30.47 2.35 -12.56
CA THR A 2 29.13 1.85 -12.23
C THR A 2 28.22 2.37 -13.33
N GLU A 3 27.84 1.50 -14.26
CA GLU A 3 26.88 1.85 -15.32
C GLU A 3 25.54 2.17 -14.64
N LEU A 4 25.10 3.42 -14.79
CA LEU A 4 23.75 3.82 -14.42
C LEU A 4 22.78 3.07 -15.37
N PRO A 5 21.70 2.46 -14.86
CA PRO A 5 20.73 1.82 -15.74
C PRO A 5 20.16 2.88 -16.69
N GLU A 6 20.19 2.59 -17.99
CA GLU A 6 19.53 3.41 -19.01
C GLU A 6 18.06 3.55 -18.63
N THR A 7 17.67 4.73 -18.16
CA THR A 7 16.27 5.06 -17.97
C THR A 7 15.67 5.22 -19.37
N GLY A 8 14.92 4.18 -19.76
CA GLY A 8 14.28 4.04 -21.06
C GLY A 8 13.36 5.20 -21.43
N VAL A 9 12.96 5.19 -22.70
CA VAL A 9 12.06 6.13 -23.38
C VAL A 9 11.05 6.75 -22.42
N PRO A 10 10.91 8.10 -22.35
CA PRO A 10 9.94 8.77 -21.50
C PRO A 10 8.55 8.15 -21.63
N GLY A 11 8.05 7.67 -20.49
CA GLY A 11 6.78 6.97 -20.41
C GLY A 11 6.86 5.46 -20.66
N ALA A 12 8.00 4.80 -20.84
CA ALA A 12 8.06 3.34 -20.82
C ALA A 12 7.80 2.82 -19.39
N LEU A 13 7.07 1.69 -19.27
CA LEU A 13 6.91 1.02 -17.98
C LEU A 13 8.26 0.52 -17.49
N SER A 14 8.55 0.74 -16.21
CA SER A 14 9.74 0.20 -15.58
C SER A 14 9.65 -1.33 -15.41
N GLU A 15 10.78 -1.99 -15.13
CA GLU A 15 10.77 -3.42 -14.81
C GLU A 15 9.95 -3.73 -13.54
N ALA A 16 9.91 -2.80 -12.59
CA ALA A 16 9.07 -2.92 -11.39
C ALA A 16 7.59 -2.91 -11.76
N ASP A 17 7.15 -1.98 -12.62
CA ASP A 17 5.77 -1.90 -13.09
C ASP A 17 5.33 -3.18 -13.81
N LYS A 18 6.21 -3.69 -14.69
CA LYS A 18 5.97 -4.96 -15.40
C LYS A 18 5.85 -6.14 -14.44
N THR A 19 6.69 -6.18 -13.41
CA THR A 19 6.66 -7.23 -12.39
C THR A 19 5.37 -7.18 -11.58
N CYS A 20 4.96 -6.00 -11.11
CA CYS A 20 3.72 -5.81 -10.38
C CYS A 20 2.49 -6.21 -11.23
N LEU A 21 2.49 -5.82 -12.51
CA LEU A 21 1.43 -6.20 -13.44
C LEU A 21 1.35 -7.72 -13.63
N ALA A 22 2.49 -8.38 -13.84
CA ALA A 22 2.54 -9.83 -14.02
C ALA A 22 2.10 -10.60 -12.76
N LEU A 23 2.42 -10.09 -11.56
CA LEU A 23 1.96 -10.66 -10.30
C LEU A 23 0.45 -10.50 -10.15
N ALA A 24 -0.08 -9.30 -10.40
CA ALA A 24 -1.51 -9.04 -10.31
C ALA A 24 -2.30 -9.92 -11.29
N GLU A 25 -1.83 -10.04 -12.53
CA GLU A 25 -2.41 -10.91 -13.55
C GLU A 25 -2.41 -12.38 -13.12
N ARG A 26 -1.27 -12.89 -12.64
CA ARG A 26 -1.11 -14.30 -12.25
C ARG A 26 -1.99 -14.69 -11.07
N HIS A 27 -2.18 -13.79 -10.12
CA HIS A 27 -2.89 -14.07 -8.87
C HIS A 27 -4.33 -13.57 -8.86
N SER A 28 -4.78 -12.92 -9.96
CA SER A 28 -6.07 -12.24 -10.02
C SER A 28 -6.24 -11.19 -8.92
N ASP A 29 -5.13 -10.52 -8.56
CA ASP A 29 -5.10 -9.45 -7.57
C ASP A 29 -5.40 -8.08 -8.22
N VAL A 30 -5.73 -7.10 -7.37
CA VAL A 30 -5.94 -5.72 -7.80
C VAL A 30 -4.61 -4.97 -7.80
N LEU A 31 -4.24 -4.42 -8.95
CA LEU A 31 -3.07 -3.55 -9.08
C LEU A 31 -3.39 -2.15 -8.54
N VAL A 32 -2.74 -1.76 -7.45
CA VAL A 32 -2.85 -0.41 -6.89
C VAL A 32 -1.76 0.48 -7.48
N THR A 33 -2.13 1.50 -8.24
CA THR A 33 -1.17 2.44 -8.84
C THR A 33 -1.80 3.81 -9.12
N ASN A 34 -0.97 4.86 -9.15
CA ASN A 34 -1.33 6.20 -9.63
C ASN A 34 -0.71 6.51 -11.00
N ASP A 35 0.03 5.57 -11.59
CA ASP A 35 0.62 5.74 -12.92
C ASP A 35 -0.44 5.44 -13.99
N LYS A 36 -0.75 6.47 -14.81
CA LYS A 36 -1.80 6.37 -15.82
C LYS A 36 -1.49 5.33 -16.89
N LYS A 37 -0.23 5.21 -17.30
CA LYS A 37 0.15 4.29 -18.37
C LYS A 37 0.08 2.85 -17.87
N LEU A 38 0.49 2.60 -16.63
CA LEU A 38 0.34 1.29 -16.02
C LEU A 38 -1.14 0.90 -15.89
N VAL A 39 -2.04 1.84 -15.59
CA VAL A 39 -3.48 1.59 -15.60
C VAL A 39 -3.99 1.24 -17.01
N GLU A 40 -3.53 1.95 -18.04
CA GLU A 40 -3.89 1.65 -19.43
C GLU A 40 -3.43 0.24 -19.83
N THR A 41 -2.17 -0.10 -19.57
CA THR A 41 -1.64 -1.45 -19.84
C THR A 41 -2.34 -2.53 -19.02
N ALA A 42 -2.71 -2.26 -17.77
CA ALA A 42 -3.46 -3.20 -16.95
C ALA A 42 -4.86 -3.48 -17.52
N LYS A 43 -5.55 -2.45 -18.02
CA LYS A 43 -6.86 -2.60 -18.68
C LYS A 43 -6.77 -3.44 -19.96
N GLU A 44 -5.73 -3.25 -20.75
CA GLU A 44 -5.48 -4.06 -21.96
C GLU A 44 -5.30 -5.55 -21.64
N ARG A 45 -4.87 -5.88 -20.41
CA ARG A 45 -4.63 -7.24 -19.92
C ARG A 45 -5.73 -7.76 -18.98
N ASP A 46 -6.85 -7.06 -18.90
CA ASP A 46 -7.97 -7.40 -17.99
C ASP A 46 -7.56 -7.53 -16.52
N VAL A 47 -6.52 -6.79 -16.11
CA VAL A 47 -6.08 -6.73 -14.71
C VAL A 47 -6.85 -5.62 -14.00
N ALA A 48 -7.52 -5.98 -12.90
CA ALA A 48 -8.26 -5.02 -12.08
C ALA A 48 -7.29 -3.98 -11.48
N THR A 49 -7.66 -2.70 -11.57
CA THR A 49 -6.84 -1.60 -11.03
C THR A 49 -7.59 -0.80 -9.98
N LYS A 50 -6.86 -0.26 -9.00
CA LYS A 50 -7.37 0.73 -8.05
C LYS A 50 -6.42 1.90 -7.94
N TRP A 51 -6.98 3.11 -7.87
CA TRP A 51 -6.19 4.32 -7.65
C TRP A 51 -5.63 4.34 -6.23
N GLY A 52 -4.36 4.73 -6.06
CA GLY A 52 -3.68 4.68 -4.78
C GLY A 52 -4.39 5.50 -3.69
N THR A 53 -4.86 6.71 -4.01
CA THR A 53 -5.58 7.53 -3.01
C THR A 53 -6.90 6.88 -2.58
N ARG A 54 -7.61 6.22 -3.50
CA ARG A 54 -8.84 5.49 -3.17
C ARG A 54 -8.55 4.29 -2.29
N PHE A 55 -7.48 3.55 -2.58
CA PHE A 55 -7.05 2.43 -1.74
C PHE A 55 -6.73 2.88 -0.31
N VAL A 56 -6.03 3.99 -0.14
CA VAL A 56 -5.73 4.56 1.19
C VAL A 56 -6.99 4.98 1.93
N ILE A 57 -7.93 5.66 1.27
CA ILE A 57 -9.21 6.06 1.87
C ILE A 57 -9.99 4.83 2.31
N GLU A 58 -10.17 3.83 1.43
CA GLU A 58 -10.91 2.61 1.76
C GLU A 58 -10.24 1.84 2.92
N THR A 59 -8.91 1.83 2.97
CA THR A 59 -8.16 1.20 4.07
C THR A 59 -8.39 1.95 5.38
N PHE A 60 -8.40 3.28 5.35
CA PHE A 60 -8.71 4.09 6.53
C PHE A 60 -10.17 3.92 6.98
N GLU A 61 -11.13 3.88 6.06
CA GLU A 61 -12.54 3.67 6.39
C GLU A 61 -12.82 2.29 6.98
N GLN A 62 -12.10 1.26 6.52
CA GLN A 62 -12.35 -0.13 6.92
C GLN A 62 -11.47 -0.59 8.09
N CYS A 63 -10.26 -0.06 8.20
CA CYS A 63 -9.25 -0.48 9.18
C CYS A 63 -8.83 0.65 10.11
N GLY A 64 -9.33 1.87 9.92
CA GLY A 64 -9.04 3.01 10.79
C GLY A 64 -9.68 2.81 12.15
N ILE A 65 -8.91 3.08 13.20
CA ILE A 65 -9.45 3.20 14.55
C ILE A 65 -10.30 4.46 14.63
N SER A 66 -11.49 4.36 15.22
CA SER A 66 -12.32 5.54 15.46
C SER A 66 -11.60 6.53 16.37
N GLN A 67 -11.86 7.84 16.23
CA GLN A 67 -11.26 8.84 17.11
C GLN A 67 -11.55 8.56 18.59
N THR A 68 -12.76 8.09 18.91
CA THR A 68 -13.11 7.67 20.28
C THR A 68 -12.26 6.48 20.76
N ALA A 69 -11.98 5.50 19.90
CA ALA A 69 -11.11 4.37 20.24
C ALA A 69 -9.64 4.78 20.38
N PHE A 70 -9.19 5.75 19.57
CA PHE A 70 -7.87 6.35 19.71
C PHE A 70 -7.74 7.14 21.02
N ASP A 71 -8.70 8.02 21.31
CA ASP A 71 -8.73 8.86 22.51
C ASP A 71 -8.92 8.04 23.80
N ALA A 72 -9.49 6.83 23.71
CA ALA A 72 -9.58 5.88 24.82
C ALA A 72 -8.21 5.25 25.19
N GLY A 73 -7.17 5.52 24.39
CA GLY A 73 -5.80 5.07 24.63
C GLY A 73 -5.50 3.66 24.08
N VAL A 74 -4.21 3.33 24.05
CA VAL A 74 -3.63 2.10 23.47
C VAL A 74 -4.34 0.81 23.90
N GLU A 75 -4.87 0.76 25.12
CA GLU A 75 -5.56 -0.43 25.67
C GLU A 75 -6.80 -0.83 24.86
N ALA A 76 -7.50 0.11 24.21
CA ALA A 76 -8.77 -0.18 23.54
C ALA A 76 -8.61 -0.83 22.15
N TYR A 77 -7.48 -0.60 21.47
CA TYR A 77 -7.25 -1.12 20.10
C TYR A 77 -6.08 -2.11 20.01
N ARG A 78 -5.32 -2.31 21.10
CA ARG A 78 -4.20 -3.26 21.16
C ARG A 78 -4.65 -4.69 20.90
N ASP A 79 -5.81 -5.09 21.41
CA ASP A 79 -6.28 -6.48 21.30
C ASP A 79 -6.81 -6.81 19.89
N ASP A 80 -7.15 -5.79 19.10
CA ASP A 80 -7.62 -5.93 17.71
C ASP A 80 -6.46 -6.16 16.72
N VAL A 81 -5.22 -5.86 17.11
CA VAL A 81 -4.03 -6.00 16.28
C VAL A 81 -2.99 -6.83 17.01
N TYR A 82 -2.65 -8.02 16.50
CA TYR A 82 -1.52 -8.77 17.03
C TYR A 82 -0.23 -7.96 16.85
N LEU A 83 0.22 -7.35 17.94
CA LEU A 83 1.49 -6.65 18.04
C LEU A 83 2.42 -7.49 18.91
N PRO A 84 3.60 -7.91 18.40
CA PRO A 84 4.64 -8.48 19.25
C PRO A 84 4.94 -7.51 20.41
N ASP A 85 5.18 -8.02 21.62
CA ASP A 85 5.29 -7.22 22.84
C ASP A 85 6.28 -6.05 22.73
N VAL A 86 7.38 -6.25 21.99
CA VAL A 86 8.42 -5.24 21.72
C VAL A 86 7.88 -4.05 20.92
N VAL A 87 6.90 -4.26 20.05
CA VAL A 87 6.25 -3.20 19.25
C VAL A 87 5.22 -2.48 20.11
N ALA A 88 4.46 -3.21 20.92
CA ALA A 88 3.48 -2.64 21.85
C ALA A 88 4.14 -1.68 22.86
N GLU A 89 5.28 -2.06 23.45
CA GLU A 89 6.03 -1.19 24.37
C GLU A 89 6.52 0.11 23.69
N LYS A 90 7.00 0.01 22.44
CA LYS A 90 7.43 1.19 21.68
C LYS A 90 6.27 2.13 21.35
N LEU A 91 5.11 1.56 21.04
CA LEU A 91 3.88 2.32 20.77
C LEU A 91 3.45 3.11 22.01
N MET A 92 3.42 2.47 23.19
CA MET A 92 3.10 3.14 24.46
C MET A 92 4.11 4.23 24.84
N GLN A 93 5.38 4.09 24.46
CA GLN A 93 6.41 5.10 24.73
C GLN A 93 6.30 6.31 23.79
N ALA A 94 5.86 6.11 22.55
CA ALA A 94 5.74 7.16 21.55
C ALA A 94 4.49 8.04 21.74
N GLU A 95 3.42 7.51 22.35
CA GLU A 95 2.18 8.27 22.63
C GLU A 95 2.18 9.04 23.96
N LYS A 96 3.28 9.03 24.72
CA LYS A 96 3.42 9.91 25.89
C LYS A 96 3.66 11.36 25.42
N PRO A 97 2.96 12.36 25.98
CA PRO A 97 3.08 13.76 25.58
C PRO A 97 4.47 14.36 25.82
#